data_AF-A0A4P1RYW3-F1
#
_entry.id   AF-A0A4P1RYW3-F1
#
_cell.length_a   1.000
_cell.length_b   1.000
_cell.length_c   1.000
_cell.angle_alpha   90.00
_cell.angle_beta   90.00
_cell.angle_gamma   90.00
#
_symmetry.space_group_name_H-M   'P 1'
#
loop_
_entity.id
_entity.type
_entity.pdbx_description
1 polymer ?
#
loop_
_entity_poly.entity_id
_entity_poly.type
_entity_poly.pdbx_seq_one_letter_code
_entity_poly.pdbx_strand_id
1 'polypeptide(L)'
;MWAIPLLTFLVAAAMSFATGTSWGTMAITYPLLVPVVIGTPYLYPTIAAVLSGAVFGDHCSPISDTTIMSSMASACDHVDHVRTQIPYALTTAVTALFLGYLLLDLHIPAWLIYPIGGVGMWLVLRFLGKKIPDVFPAGGEAAEAPDVR
;
A
#
# COMPACT_ATOMS: atom_id res chain seq x y z
N MET A 1 -3.04 17.11 -18.63
CA MET A 1 -3.81 15.91 -18.23
C MET A 1 -3.67 15.76 -16.74
N TRP A 2 -4.60 16.35 -16.00
CA TRP A 2 -4.59 16.35 -14.54
C TRP A 2 -5.05 14.96 -14.07
N ALA A 3 -4.46 14.40 -13.01
CA ALA A 3 -4.83 13.12 -12.38
C ALA A 3 -4.41 11.80 -13.05
N ILE A 4 -3.49 11.78 -14.03
CA ILE A 4 -3.02 10.50 -14.61
C ILE A 4 -2.43 9.56 -13.54
N PRO A 5 -1.45 9.98 -12.71
CA PRO A 5 -0.82 9.07 -11.76
C PRO A 5 -1.82 8.58 -10.70
N LEU A 6 -2.70 9.45 -10.24
CA LEU A 6 -3.74 9.11 -9.26
C LEU A 6 -4.70 8.05 -9.80
N LEU A 7 -5.25 8.26 -11.01
CA LEU A 7 -6.15 7.28 -11.63
C LEU A 7 -5.43 5.97 -11.96
N THR A 8 -4.18 6.06 -12.39
CA THR A 8 -3.32 4.90 -12.65
C THR A 8 -3.17 4.04 -11.40
N PHE A 9 -2.89 4.65 -10.26
CA PHE A 9 -2.77 3.94 -8.98
C PHE A 9 -4.07 3.20 -8.66
N LEU A 10 -5.23 3.88 -8.75
CA LEU A 10 -6.52 3.28 -8.43
C LEU A 10 -6.87 2.10 -9.34
N VAL A 11 -6.61 2.22 -10.64
CA VAL A 11 -6.86 1.15 -11.61
C VAL A 11 -5.92 -0.04 -11.36
N ALA A 12 -4.62 0.20 -11.18
CA ALA A 12 -3.66 -0.86 -10.89
C ALA A 12 -3.97 -1.55 -9.53
N ALA A 13 -4.33 -0.77 -8.52
CA ALA A 13 -4.75 -1.27 -7.21
C ALA A 13 -5.98 -2.18 -7.30
N ALA A 14 -7.05 -1.71 -7.95
CA ALA A 14 -8.28 -2.48 -8.09
C ALA A 14 -8.07 -3.76 -8.91
N MET A 15 -7.33 -3.65 -10.02
CA MET A 15 -7.00 -4.78 -10.87
C MET A 15 -6.16 -5.83 -10.13
N SER A 16 -5.12 -5.40 -9.42
CA SER A 16 -4.25 -6.31 -8.67
C SER A 16 -4.93 -6.93 -7.46
N PHE A 17 -5.77 -6.17 -6.76
CA PHE A 17 -6.59 -6.70 -5.67
C PHE A 17 -7.55 -7.80 -6.17
N ALA A 18 -8.21 -7.56 -7.31
CA ALA A 18 -9.17 -8.50 -7.90
C ALA A 18 -8.51 -9.74 -8.51
N THR A 19 -7.27 -9.64 -8.97
CA THR A 19 -6.54 -10.74 -9.61
C THR A 19 -5.54 -11.43 -8.70
N GLY A 20 -5.20 -10.84 -7.56
CA GLY A 20 -4.21 -11.37 -6.61
C GLY A 20 -2.79 -11.42 -7.17
N THR A 21 -2.45 -10.56 -8.14
CA THR A 21 -1.11 -10.54 -8.74
C THR A 21 -0.60 -9.14 -9.04
N SER A 22 0.57 -8.82 -8.51
CA SER A 22 1.30 -7.57 -8.79
C SER A 22 1.94 -7.60 -10.18
N TRP A 23 2.73 -8.63 -10.48
CA TRP A 23 3.44 -8.74 -11.76
C TRP A 23 2.52 -8.85 -12.98
N GLY A 24 1.41 -9.60 -12.88
CA GLY A 24 0.42 -9.68 -13.96
C GLY A 24 -0.24 -8.32 -14.23
N THR A 25 -0.56 -7.58 -13.16
CA THR A 25 -1.08 -6.22 -13.27
C THR A 25 -0.08 -5.28 -13.93
N MET A 26 1.19 -5.31 -13.51
CA MET A 26 2.26 -4.50 -14.10
C MET A 26 2.47 -4.83 -15.59
N ALA A 27 2.48 -6.12 -15.95
CA ALA A 27 2.66 -6.58 -17.32
C ALA A 27 1.57 -6.05 -18.27
N ILE A 28 0.35 -5.81 -17.77
CA ILE A 28 -0.77 -5.25 -18.55
C ILE A 28 -0.77 -3.71 -18.52
N THR A 29 -0.56 -3.12 -17.36
CA THR A 29 -0.75 -1.67 -17.14
C THR A 29 0.43 -0.83 -17.65
N TYR A 30 1.68 -1.29 -17.55
CA TYR A 30 2.82 -0.55 -18.09
C TYR A 30 2.73 -0.31 -19.60
N PRO A 31 2.55 -1.33 -20.47
CA PRO A 31 2.46 -1.11 -21.91
C PRO A 31 1.22 -0.30 -22.30
N LEU A 32 0.18 -0.26 -21.46
CA LEU A 32 -1.00 0.57 -21.68
C LEU A 32 -0.72 2.06 -21.40
N LEU A 33 -0.07 2.37 -20.28
CA LEU A 33 0.02 3.74 -19.77
C LEU A 33 1.32 4.45 -20.14
N VAL A 34 2.46 3.76 -20.17
CA VAL A 34 3.77 4.37 -20.46
C VAL A 34 3.79 5.10 -21.82
N PRO A 35 3.24 4.52 -22.92
CA PRO A 35 3.21 5.23 -24.21
C PRO A 35 2.36 6.51 -24.20
N VAL A 36 1.38 6.63 -23.29
CA VAL A 36 0.51 7.81 -23.17
C VAL A 36 1.25 8.97 -22.51
N VAL A 37 2.17 8.68 -21.59
CA VAL A 37 2.86 9.68 -20.77
C VAL A 37 4.32 9.87 -21.16
N ILE A 38 4.84 9.13 -22.14
CA ILE A 38 6.21 9.28 -22.61
C ILE A 38 6.45 10.71 -23.11
N GLY A 39 7.60 11.29 -22.74
CA GLY A 39 7.91 12.69 -23.06
C GLY A 39 7.15 13.73 -22.25
N THR A 40 6.31 13.32 -21.29
CA THR A 40 5.61 14.23 -20.37
C THR A 40 6.24 14.20 -18.97
N PRO A 41 6.01 15.24 -18.14
CA PRO A 41 6.42 15.21 -16.71
C PRO A 41 5.78 14.07 -15.90
N TYR A 42 4.74 13.40 -16.43
CA TYR A 42 4.00 12.36 -15.75
C TYR A 42 4.58 10.95 -15.94
N LEU A 43 5.66 10.79 -16.71
CA LEU A 43 6.26 9.48 -16.97
C LEU A 43 6.64 8.72 -15.69
N TYR A 44 7.53 9.30 -14.87
CA TYR A 44 7.96 8.65 -13.63
C TYR A 44 6.84 8.50 -12.58
N PRO A 45 5.98 9.52 -12.35
CA PRO A 45 4.85 9.37 -11.44
C PRO A 45 3.88 8.25 -11.86
N THR A 46 3.63 8.08 -13.16
CA THR A 46 2.75 7.02 -13.68
C THR A 46 3.39 5.65 -13.51
N ILE A 47 4.69 5.52 -13.77
CA ILE A 47 5.42 4.26 -13.51
C ILE A 47 5.35 3.90 -12.03
N ALA A 48 5.59 4.87 -11.14
CA ALA A 48 5.48 4.67 -9.70
C ALA A 48 4.05 4.32 -9.26
N ALA A 49 3.03 4.90 -9.90
CA ALA A 49 1.62 4.62 -9.65
C ALA A 49 1.23 3.19 -10.04
N VAL A 50 1.71 2.70 -11.19
CA VAL A 50 1.54 1.30 -11.59
C VAL A 50 2.19 0.37 -10.56
N LEU A 51 3.46 0.63 -10.22
CA LEU A 51 4.22 -0.20 -9.28
C LEU A 51 3.53 -0.27 -7.91
N SER A 52 3.26 0.89 -7.30
CA SER A 52 2.70 0.96 -5.96
C SER A 52 1.25 0.49 -5.90
N GLY A 53 0.43 0.79 -6.91
CA GLY A 53 -0.95 0.31 -6.99
C GLY A 53 -1.00 -1.21 -7.12
N ALA A 54 -0.20 -1.79 -8.02
CA ALA A 54 -0.12 -3.23 -8.18
C ALA A 54 0.38 -3.94 -6.92
N VAL A 55 1.43 -3.42 -6.25
CA VAL A 55 1.91 -4.01 -4.98
C VAL A 55 0.87 -3.88 -3.87
N PHE A 56 0.20 -2.72 -3.75
CA PHE A 56 -0.85 -2.52 -2.77
C PHE A 56 -1.99 -3.54 -2.94
N GLY A 57 -2.47 -3.73 -4.17
CA GLY A 57 -3.60 -4.63 -4.43
C GLY A 57 -3.25 -6.09 -4.12
N ASP A 58 -2.08 -6.55 -4.56
CA ASP A 58 -1.57 -7.90 -4.29
C ASP A 58 -1.41 -8.18 -2.78
N HIS A 59 -0.84 -7.22 -2.05
CA HIS A 59 -0.55 -7.33 -0.62
C HIS A 59 -1.80 -7.47 0.27
N CYS A 60 -2.95 -6.94 -0.16
CA CYS A 60 -4.19 -7.03 0.61
C CYS A 60 -5.24 -7.96 -0.01
N SER A 61 -4.93 -8.62 -1.13
CA SER A 61 -5.85 -9.52 -1.80
C SER A 61 -5.98 -10.87 -1.08
N PRO A 62 -7.19 -11.32 -0.71
CA PRO A 62 -7.40 -12.64 -0.09
C PRO A 62 -7.10 -13.83 -1.01
N ILE A 63 -6.88 -13.60 -2.31
CA ILE A 63 -6.63 -14.67 -3.27
C ILE A 63 -5.18 -14.67 -3.79
N SER A 64 -4.34 -13.76 -3.29
CA SER A 64 -2.95 -13.64 -3.72
C SER A 64 -2.08 -14.77 -3.16
N ASP A 65 -1.24 -15.36 -4.01
CA ASP A 65 -0.23 -16.34 -3.62
C ASP A 65 0.71 -15.79 -2.54
N THR A 66 1.11 -14.51 -2.65
CA THR A 66 2.00 -13.87 -1.66
C THR A 66 1.32 -13.70 -0.31
N THR A 67 0.02 -13.39 -0.31
CA THR A 67 -0.79 -13.26 0.91
C THR A 67 -0.99 -14.63 1.57
N ILE A 68 -1.27 -15.67 0.77
CA ILE A 68 -1.37 -17.06 1.25
C ILE A 68 -0.03 -17.50 1.87
N MET A 69 1.08 -17.32 1.15
CA MET A 69 2.42 -17.67 1.67
C MET A 69 2.78 -16.89 2.93
N SER A 70 2.42 -15.61 3.02
CA SER A 70 2.70 -14.78 4.20
C SER A 70 1.90 -15.24 5.42
N SER A 71 0.62 -15.61 5.24
CA SER A 71 -0.21 -16.16 6.32
C SER A 71 0.33 -17.51 6.83
N MET A 72 0.75 -18.40 5.94
CA MET A 72 1.38 -19.68 6.29
C MET A 72 2.72 -19.49 7.01
N ALA A 73 3.59 -18.61 6.49
CA ALA A 73 4.89 -18.33 7.10
C ALA A 73 4.75 -17.69 8.50
N SER A 74 3.68 -16.94 8.72
CA SER A 74 3.36 -16.32 10.02
C SER A 74 2.57 -17.25 10.95
N ALA A 75 2.25 -18.48 10.53
CA ALA A 75 1.45 -19.47 11.26
C ALA A 75 0.12 -18.92 11.81
N CYS A 76 -0.53 -18.03 11.04
CA CYS A 76 -1.80 -17.40 11.40
C CYS A 76 -2.92 -17.81 10.43
N ASP A 77 -4.17 -17.66 10.87
CA ASP A 77 -5.32 -17.86 9.97
C ASP A 77 -5.25 -16.87 8.79
N HIS A 78 -5.57 -17.36 7.61
CA HIS A 78 -5.48 -16.60 6.38
C HIS A 78 -6.41 -15.37 6.36
N VAL A 79 -7.64 -15.52 6.85
CA VAL A 79 -8.61 -14.44 6.89
C VAL A 79 -8.18 -13.37 7.91
N ASP A 80 -7.62 -13.80 9.04
CA ASP A 80 -7.10 -12.88 10.05
C ASP A 80 -5.86 -12.12 9.57
N HIS A 81 -4.97 -12.78 8.82
CA HIS A 81 -3.87 -12.11 8.15
C HIS A 81 -4.37 -10.99 7.23
N VAL A 82 -5.30 -11.30 6.33
CA VAL A 82 -5.84 -10.30 5.38
C VAL A 82 -6.53 -9.15 6.12
N ARG A 83 -7.37 -9.47 7.11
CA ARG A 83 -8.11 -8.47 7.91
C ARG A 83 -7.17 -7.52 8.64
N THR A 84 -6.04 -8.01 9.12
CA THR A 84 -5.05 -7.18 9.81
C THR A 84 -4.20 -6.37 8.82
N GLN A 85 -3.91 -6.89 7.63
CA GLN A 85 -3.13 -6.17 6.61
C GLN A 85 -3.91 -5.03 5.92
N ILE A 86 -5.21 -5.20 5.64
CA ILE A 86 -6.02 -4.19 4.92
C ILE A 86 -5.92 -2.78 5.54
N PRO A 87 -6.08 -2.58 6.87
CA PRO A 87 -5.96 -1.26 7.48
C PRO A 87 -4.60 -0.59 7.26
N TYR A 88 -3.50 -1.35 7.34
CA TYR A 88 -2.16 -0.82 7.07
C TYR A 88 -1.98 -0.47 5.59
N ALA A 89 -2.42 -1.35 4.69
CA ALA A 89 -2.38 -1.12 3.26
C ALA A 89 -3.21 0.12 2.86
N LEU A 90 -4.43 0.27 3.40
CA LEU A 90 -5.27 1.44 3.13
C LEU A 90 -4.64 2.73 3.63
N THR A 91 -3.95 2.68 4.77
CA THR A 91 -3.23 3.84 5.32
C THR A 91 -2.13 4.31 4.36
N THR A 92 -1.35 3.39 3.79
CA THR A 92 -0.31 3.73 2.80
C THR A 92 -0.91 4.20 1.48
N ALA A 93 -1.99 3.57 1.01
CA ALA A 93 -2.70 3.98 -0.21
C ALA A 93 -3.28 5.39 -0.10
N VAL A 94 -3.99 5.71 1.00
CA VAL A 94 -4.52 7.06 1.27
C VAL A 94 -3.38 8.08 1.32
N THR A 95 -2.28 7.76 2.00
CA THR A 95 -1.10 8.63 2.06
C THR A 95 -0.53 8.88 0.66
N ALA A 96 -0.37 7.84 -0.16
CA ALA A 96 0.13 7.96 -1.53
C ALA A 96 -0.81 8.81 -2.42
N LEU A 97 -2.13 8.62 -2.31
CA LEU A 97 -3.13 9.36 -3.08
C LEU A 97 -3.11 10.85 -2.74
N PHE A 98 -3.22 11.21 -1.46
CA PHE A 98 -3.39 12.61 -1.04
C PHE A 98 -2.08 13.37 -0.86
N LEU A 99 -1.05 12.73 -0.30
CA LEU A 99 0.23 13.37 -0.02
C LEU A 99 1.29 13.08 -1.09
N GLY A 100 1.02 12.16 -2.02
CA GLY A 100 1.88 11.88 -3.15
C GLY A 100 1.33 12.42 -4.47
N TYR A 101 0.41 11.67 -5.09
CA TYR A 101 -0.08 11.95 -6.44
C TYR A 101 -0.85 13.25 -6.55
N LEU A 102 -1.73 13.56 -5.58
CA LEU A 102 -2.48 14.81 -5.58
C LEU A 102 -1.55 16.03 -5.45
N LEU A 103 -0.57 16.00 -4.55
CA LEU A 103 0.39 17.10 -4.42
C LEU A 103 1.25 17.27 -5.67
N LEU A 104 1.60 16.17 -6.33
CA LEU A 104 2.32 16.21 -7.60
C LEU A 104 1.47 16.89 -8.69
N ASP A 105 0.18 16.58 -8.78
CA ASP A 105 -0.74 17.24 -9.71
C ASP A 105 -0.95 18.73 -9.39
N LEU A 106 -0.79 19.13 -8.12
CA LEU A 106 -0.74 20.53 -7.69
C LEU A 106 0.60 21.22 -8.00
N HIS A 107 1.48 20.56 -8.74
CA HIS A 107 2.79 21.07 -9.16
C HIS A 107 3.74 21.37 -7.97
N ILE A 108 3.52 20.71 -6.83
CA ILE A 108 4.46 20.76 -5.70
C ILE A 108 5.72 19.98 -6.09
N PRO A 109 6.93 20.51 -5.89
CA PRO A 109 8.14 19.83 -6.30
C PRO A 109 8.38 18.55 -5.49
N ALA A 110 8.84 17.49 -6.15
CA ALA A 110 8.97 16.15 -5.58
C ALA A 110 9.82 16.09 -4.28
N TRP A 111 10.86 16.93 -4.18
CA TRP A 111 11.70 16.98 -2.98
C TRP A 111 10.97 17.47 -1.72
N LEU A 112 9.84 18.18 -1.86
CA LEU A 112 8.95 18.52 -0.75
C LEU A 112 7.93 17.40 -0.48
N ILE A 113 7.49 16.70 -1.52
CA ILE A 113 6.51 15.62 -1.41
C ILE A 113 7.03 14.48 -0.53
N TYR A 114 8.29 14.07 -0.70
CA TYR A 114 8.88 12.99 0.10
C TYR A 114 8.87 13.26 1.63
N PRO A 115 9.39 14.40 2.13
CA PRO A 115 9.31 14.71 3.56
C PRO A 115 7.87 14.95 4.03
N ILE A 116 6.99 15.56 3.23
CA ILE A 116 5.57 15.72 3.58
C ILE A 116 4.89 14.36 3.77
N GLY A 117 5.11 13.41 2.85
CA GLY A 117 4.59 12.06 2.96
C GLY A 117 5.14 11.31 4.18
N GLY A 118 6.45 11.46 4.44
CA GLY A 118 7.10 10.87 5.62
C GLY A 118 6.54 11.41 6.94
N VAL A 119 6.40 12.73 7.05
CA VAL A 119 5.77 13.37 8.21
C VAL A 119 4.30 12.97 8.32
N GLY A 120 3.56 12.91 7.21
CA GLY A 120 2.17 12.45 7.18
C GLY A 120 2.02 11.04 7.73
N MET A 121 2.85 10.10 7.27
CA MET A 121 2.86 8.73 7.79
C MET A 121 3.24 8.68 9.27
N TRP A 122 4.25 9.45 9.69
CA TRP A 122 4.64 9.55 11.09
C TRP A 122 3.49 10.09 11.98
N LEU A 123 2.77 11.12 11.53
CA LEU A 123 1.61 11.67 12.23
C LEU A 123 0.49 10.63 12.32
N VAL A 124 0.21 9.90 11.24
CA VAL A 124 -0.77 8.81 11.26
C VAL A 124 -0.40 7.78 12.31
N LEU A 125 0.84 7.29 12.33
CA LEU A 125 1.31 6.35 13.35
C LEU A 125 1.25 6.95 14.75
N ARG A 126 1.55 8.24 14.92
CA ARG A 126 1.55 8.92 16.23
C ARG A 126 0.15 9.07 16.83
N PHE A 127 -0.88 9.28 16.01
CA PHE A 127 -2.25 9.55 16.46
C PHE A 127 -3.19 8.34 16.35
N LEU A 128 -3.01 7.49 15.34
CA LEU A 128 -3.85 6.32 15.09
C LEU A 128 -3.17 5.01 15.48
N GLY A 129 -1.84 5.00 15.62
CA GLY A 129 -1.09 3.82 16.03
C GLY A 129 -1.38 3.44 17.47
N LYS A 130 -1.74 2.17 17.68
CA LYS A 130 -1.88 1.58 19.01
C LYS A 130 -0.54 0.97 19.42
N LYS A 131 -0.16 1.13 20.69
CA LYS A 131 0.97 0.38 21.25
C LYS A 131 0.56 -1.07 21.36
N ILE A 132 1.41 -1.97 20.87
CA ILE A 132 1.23 -3.39 21.04
C ILE A 132 1.63 -3.71 22.48
N PRO A 133 0.76 -4.35 23.29
CA PRO A 133 1.13 -4.80 24.63
C PRO A 133 2.33 -5.75 24.55
N ASP A 134 3.25 -5.68 25.52
CA ASP A 134 4.37 -6.59 25.57
C ASP A 134 3.86 -8.03 25.75
N VAL A 135 3.93 -8.82 24.68
CA VAL A 135 3.54 -10.25 24.69
C VAL A 135 4.52 -11.08 25.55
N PHE A 136 5.72 -10.52 25.78
CA PHE A 136 6.74 -11.08 26.65
C PHE A 136 7.15 -9.99 27.66
N PRO A 137 6.59 -9.98 28.88
CA PRO A 137 7.10 -9.11 29.93
C PRO A 137 8.58 -9.41 30.17
N ALA A 138 9.33 -8.37 30.55
CA ALA A 138 10.73 -8.46 30.98
C ALA A 138 10.84 -9.34 32.24
N GLY A 139 10.79 -10.66 32.05
CA GLY A 139 10.60 -11.63 33.12
C GLY A 139 10.34 -13.07 32.67
N GLY A 140 9.98 -13.31 31.40
CA GLY A 140 9.93 -14.67 30.85
C GLY A 140 8.68 -15.49 31.20
N GLU A 141 7.61 -14.88 31.71
CA GLU A 141 6.30 -15.52 31.77
C GLU A 141 5.44 -15.01 30.60
N ALA A 142 4.99 -15.93 29.74
CA ALA A 142 4.08 -15.60 28.65
C ALA A 142 2.79 -15.02 29.23
N ALA A 143 2.45 -13.79 28.85
CA ALA A 143 1.16 -13.21 29.20
C ALA A 143 0.05 -14.02 28.52
N GLU A 144 -0.97 -14.40 29.29
CA GLU A 144 -2.15 -15.09 28.77
C GLU A 144 -2.80 -14.20 27.69
N ALA A 145 -2.99 -14.77 26.49
CA ALA A 145 -3.54 -14.03 25.36
C ALA A 145 -4.92 -13.46 25.75
N PRO A 146 -5.20 -12.17 25.49
CA PRO A 146 -6.51 -11.62 25.81
C PRO A 146 -7.60 -12.39 25.04
N ASP A 147 -8.68 -12.77 25.73
CA ASP A 147 -9.88 -13.37 25.14
C ASP A 147 -10.55 -12.31 24.24
N VAL A 148 -10.15 -12.29 22.97
CA VAL A 148 -10.77 -11.44 21.94
C VAL A 148 -11.92 -12.23 21.34
N ARG A 149 -13.07 -12.21 22.04
CA ARG A 149 -14.38 -12.55 21.45
C ARG A 149 -14.90 -11.41 20.59
#